data_AF-A0A2M7A9Z7-F1
#
_entry.id   AF-A0A2M7A9Z7-F1
#
_cell.length_a   1.000
_cell.length_b   1.000
_cell.length_c   1.000
_cell.angle_alpha   90.00
_cell.angle_beta   90.00
_cell.angle_gamma   90.00
#
_symmetry.space_group_name_H-M   'P 1'
#
loop_
_entity.id
_entity.type
_entity.pdbx_description
1 polymer ?
#
loop_
_entity_poly.entity_id
_entity_poly.type
_entity_poly.pdbx_seq_one_letter_code
_entity_poly.pdbx_strand_id
1 'polypeptide(L)'
;MWAGLSFLVTFGLSLLACIADRQKAGKRADTCSPKVGCPLTETAAGDVFPMSTPGRGLTVWAVILLGMAVIGWSHPFAQAFTRPMGCSLLLLAASWLLGYACDRRPVPRWLRIGSVAMIAILLSLLVTSFDSVKAPFTAHFVVLGDLATPLTAVWVFVVTYAFFGANLLPGLAVGLTAVISLTLLGVGLLQPQAGGWMAVALGVPVAGAACGQLGCLRGRFYERMDSGTSLSLGLAIALVTVSGALKNTAFLVLLLPVLILGAPLLDVSYAILRKQTTNSNADLPSSPFSVCSRRMRLHDALLNEGIPVERVTGLLIGIDVYLCCLALVLVWAIRLSFLVKLLLMVPFLTVGGVFFYALSKLFGRRAQAEPGETVSLLDVSLTPVSMQEAMDRVDEFVASGQPHMIVTSDSSLIVRAQEDPEFFEIVNQADMVTADGIGVVLSARLLNLPVFERVSGCDMVDAMCELSARKGHRLFFLGGAPGVAERAAQNLCLRYPGMVIAGAHHGYFGAEDEEAVVAMIRGASTDILFVALGIPKQERFIRKHMEQMQAAVCIGVGGSLDVYAGEVKRAPVWMQRVGLEWLYRTACQPRRVGRLVSIPQLLYLTFRRLLQKPGRSKRTLLARKEP
;
A
#
# COMPACT_ATOMS: atom_id res chain seq x y z
N MET A 1 -29.31 -3.71 4.57
CA MET A 1 -28.34 -3.75 5.69
C MET A 1 -27.32 -4.85 5.47
N TRP A 2 -27.78 -6.02 5.02
CA TRP A 2 -26.93 -7.15 4.67
C TRP A 2 -25.89 -6.86 3.59
N ALA A 3 -26.14 -6.21 2.44
CA ALA A 3 -25.08 -6.06 1.44
C ALA A 3 -23.87 -5.19 1.84
N GLY A 4 -24.06 -4.07 2.55
CA GLY A 4 -22.96 -3.18 2.97
C GLY A 4 -22.24 -3.64 4.24
N LEU A 5 -22.98 -4.16 5.23
CA LEU A 5 -22.41 -4.75 6.44
C LEU A 5 -21.79 -6.12 6.11
N SER A 6 -22.43 -6.91 5.24
CA SER A 6 -21.84 -8.13 4.68
C SER A 6 -20.67 -7.79 3.78
N PHE A 7 -20.59 -6.66 3.08
CA PHE A 7 -19.36 -6.33 2.34
C PHE A 7 -18.21 -5.90 3.27
N LEU A 8 -18.43 -5.11 4.32
CA LEU A 8 -17.41 -4.82 5.34
C LEU A 8 -16.98 -6.08 6.09
N VAL A 9 -17.93 -6.97 6.40
CA VAL A 9 -17.69 -8.27 7.03
C VAL A 9 -17.06 -9.26 6.05
N THR A 10 -17.42 -9.28 4.75
CA THR A 10 -16.87 -10.18 3.72
C THR A 10 -15.50 -9.70 3.25
N PHE A 11 -15.29 -8.39 3.16
CA PHE A 11 -13.98 -7.78 2.95
C PHE A 11 -13.08 -8.07 4.16
N GLY A 12 -13.58 -7.85 5.38
CA GLY A 12 -12.92 -8.25 6.62
C GLY A 12 -12.62 -9.76 6.67
N LEU A 13 -13.56 -10.62 6.27
CA LEU A 13 -13.42 -12.08 6.25
C LEU A 13 -12.50 -12.57 5.12
N SER A 14 -12.44 -11.89 3.98
CA SER A 14 -11.51 -12.20 2.87
C SER A 14 -10.09 -11.80 3.24
N LEU A 15 -9.93 -10.66 3.91
CA LEU A 15 -8.69 -10.20 4.51
C LEU A 15 -8.23 -11.16 5.65
N LEU A 16 -9.17 -11.59 6.51
CA LEU A 16 -8.92 -12.53 7.61
C LEU A 16 -8.64 -13.96 7.12
N ALA A 17 -9.31 -14.44 6.08
CA ALA A 17 -9.04 -15.74 5.46
C ALA A 17 -7.63 -15.77 4.84
N CYS A 18 -7.21 -14.66 4.22
CA CYS A 18 -5.87 -14.49 3.67
C CYS A 18 -4.78 -14.44 4.76
N ILE A 19 -5.03 -13.75 5.88
CA ILE A 19 -4.09 -13.66 7.02
C ILE A 19 -4.03 -14.98 7.81
N ALA A 20 -5.16 -15.68 7.97
CA ALA A 20 -5.21 -16.98 8.63
C ALA A 20 -4.49 -18.08 7.82
N ASP A 21 -4.51 -18.03 6.48
CA ASP A 21 -3.76 -18.97 5.63
C ASP A 21 -2.23 -18.77 5.76
N ARG A 22 -1.77 -17.53 5.98
CA ARG A 22 -0.34 -17.23 6.24
C ARG A 22 0.19 -17.85 7.52
N GLN A 23 -0.60 -17.91 8.60
CA GLN A 23 -0.12 -18.53 9.85
C GLN A 23 -0.07 -20.05 9.80
N LYS A 24 -0.88 -20.70 8.95
CA LYS A 24 -0.74 -22.15 8.69
C LYS A 24 0.52 -22.48 7.89
N ALA A 25 0.95 -21.59 6.99
CA ALA A 25 2.23 -21.72 6.28
C ALA A 25 3.45 -21.43 7.19
N GLY A 26 3.33 -20.45 8.11
CA GLY A 26 4.40 -20.12 9.08
C GLY A 26 4.59 -21.17 10.19
N LYS A 27 3.52 -21.87 10.62
CA LYS A 27 3.58 -22.89 11.68
C LYS A 27 4.32 -24.19 11.34
N ARG A 28 4.88 -24.34 10.12
CA ARG A 28 5.68 -25.51 9.72
C ARG A 28 7.18 -25.24 9.56
N ALA A 29 7.65 -24.03 9.87
CA ALA A 29 9.08 -23.68 9.79
C ALA A 29 9.80 -23.55 11.15
N ASP A 30 9.10 -23.69 12.28
CA ASP A 30 9.68 -23.45 13.60
C ASP A 30 9.97 -24.76 14.36
N THR A 31 11.04 -25.46 13.96
CA THR A 31 11.82 -26.32 14.86
C THR A 31 13.20 -25.69 15.08
N CYS A 32 13.21 -24.50 15.69
CA CYS A 32 14.36 -23.97 16.41
C CYS A 32 13.83 -23.02 17.49
N SER A 33 14.15 -23.31 18.74
CA SER A 33 13.85 -22.52 19.92
C SER A 33 15.02 -22.69 20.88
N PRO A 34 15.31 -21.81 21.86
CA PRO A 34 14.72 -20.49 22.15
C PRO A 34 15.79 -19.39 22.36
N LYS A 35 15.32 -18.15 22.60
CA LYS A 35 15.91 -17.07 23.43
C LYS A 35 16.04 -15.72 22.71
N VAL A 36 14.92 -15.05 22.47
CA VAL A 36 14.82 -13.59 22.67
C VAL A 36 13.42 -13.34 23.25
N GLY A 37 13.37 -12.78 24.46
CA GLY A 37 12.15 -12.52 25.19
C GLY A 37 11.23 -11.58 24.41
N CYS A 38 9.96 -11.96 24.32
CA CYS A 38 8.89 -11.16 23.75
C CYS A 38 8.36 -10.20 24.84
N PRO A 39 8.44 -8.86 24.70
CA PRO A 39 7.84 -7.96 25.66
C PRO A 39 6.75 -7.14 24.96
N LEU A 40 5.54 -7.68 24.84
CA LEU A 40 4.36 -6.89 24.46
C LEU A 40 3.20 -7.23 25.38
N THR A 41 3.35 -6.82 26.64
CA THR A 41 2.23 -6.60 27.58
C THR A 41 1.58 -5.24 27.26
N GLU A 42 0.29 -5.08 27.55
CA GLU A 42 -0.43 -3.79 27.39
C GLU A 42 0.16 -2.64 28.21
N THR A 43 1.06 -2.93 29.16
CA THR A 43 1.89 -1.94 29.86
C THR A 43 3.10 -1.50 29.04
N ALA A 44 3.68 -2.37 28.20
CA ALA A 44 4.87 -2.09 27.40
C ALA A 44 4.57 -1.33 26.10
N ALA A 45 3.37 -1.44 25.52
CA ALA A 45 3.00 -0.65 24.33
C ALA A 45 2.98 0.87 24.62
N GLY A 46 2.78 1.26 25.88
CA GLY A 46 2.89 2.65 26.36
C GLY A 46 4.33 3.19 26.34
N ASP A 47 5.32 2.31 26.45
CA ASP A 47 6.73 2.68 26.68
C ASP A 47 7.59 2.78 25.40
N VAL A 48 7.07 2.35 24.24
CA VAL A 48 7.86 2.31 22.98
C VAL A 48 7.85 3.64 22.21
N PHE A 49 6.87 4.52 22.44
CA PHE A 49 6.75 5.79 21.72
C PHE A 49 6.53 6.96 22.68
N PRO A 50 7.28 8.07 22.55
CA PRO A 50 7.19 9.19 23.45
C PRO A 50 5.76 9.78 23.43
N MET A 51 5.17 9.93 24.62
CA MET A 51 3.95 10.72 24.77
C MET A 51 4.23 12.18 24.38
N SER A 52 3.22 12.85 23.82
CA SER A 52 3.32 14.30 23.61
C SER A 52 3.69 15.03 24.90
N THR A 53 4.47 16.11 24.78
CA THR A 53 4.93 16.86 25.95
C THR A 53 3.76 17.27 26.85
N PRO A 54 3.88 17.10 28.19
CA PRO A 54 2.82 17.46 29.12
C PRO A 54 2.33 18.89 28.86
N GLY A 55 1.03 19.07 28.61
CA GLY A 55 0.42 20.38 28.37
C GLY A 55 0.04 20.69 26.93
N ARG A 56 0.55 19.97 25.91
CA ARG A 56 0.07 20.15 24.52
C ARG A 56 -1.39 19.76 24.36
N GLY A 57 -1.80 18.67 24.99
CA GLY A 57 -3.21 18.27 25.02
C GLY A 57 -4.13 19.37 25.55
N LEU A 58 -3.70 20.01 26.63
CA LEU A 58 -4.42 21.14 27.23
C LEU A 58 -4.57 22.31 26.25
N THR A 59 -3.54 22.64 25.45
CA THR A 59 -3.63 23.74 24.47
C THR A 59 -4.68 23.46 23.38
N VAL A 60 -4.71 22.23 22.87
CA VAL A 60 -5.66 21.79 21.84
C VAL A 60 -7.07 21.85 22.39
N TRP A 61 -7.23 21.36 23.62
CA TRP A 61 -8.50 21.34 24.32
C TRP A 61 -9.00 22.75 24.66
N ALA A 62 -8.10 23.64 25.09
CA ALA A 62 -8.40 25.05 25.35
C ALA A 62 -8.84 25.79 24.07
N VAL A 63 -8.20 25.51 22.93
CA VAL A 63 -8.61 26.09 21.63
C VAL A 63 -10.00 25.63 21.23
N ILE A 64 -10.33 24.34 21.43
CA ILE A 64 -11.66 23.80 21.13
C ILE A 64 -12.72 24.46 22.01
N LEU A 65 -12.48 24.55 23.32
CA LEU A 65 -13.40 25.21 24.25
C LEU A 65 -13.57 26.70 23.93
N LEU A 66 -12.48 27.41 23.67
CA LEU A 66 -12.51 28.83 23.34
C LEU A 66 -13.28 29.05 22.03
N GLY A 67 -13.02 28.24 21.01
CA GLY A 67 -13.74 28.30 19.74
C GLY A 67 -15.24 28.04 19.91
N MET A 68 -15.62 27.04 20.70
CA MET A 68 -17.03 26.76 21.00
C MET A 68 -17.69 27.90 21.80
N ALA A 69 -16.99 28.48 22.77
CA ALA A 69 -17.47 29.62 23.55
C ALA A 69 -17.65 30.88 22.68
N VAL A 70 -16.69 31.18 21.82
CA VAL A 70 -16.73 32.34 20.90
C VAL A 70 -17.84 32.20 19.87
N ILE A 71 -17.98 31.02 19.24
CA ILE A 71 -19.07 30.76 18.30
C ILE A 71 -20.41 30.88 19.02
N GLY A 72 -20.53 30.28 20.22
CA GLY A 72 -21.73 30.36 21.05
C GLY A 72 -22.11 31.78 21.50
N TRP A 73 -21.12 32.68 21.69
CA TRP A 73 -21.35 34.06 22.13
C TRP A 73 -21.75 35.01 20.99
N SER A 74 -21.39 34.71 19.74
CA SER A 74 -21.71 35.57 18.61
C SER A 74 -23.24 35.69 18.38
N HIS A 75 -23.73 36.91 18.08
CA HIS A 75 -25.13 37.32 18.32
C HIS A 75 -26.27 36.63 17.52
N PRO A 76 -26.06 35.81 16.46
CA PRO A 76 -27.09 34.87 15.97
C PRO A 76 -27.08 33.50 16.69
N PHE A 77 -26.09 33.20 17.52
CA PHE A 77 -25.87 31.90 18.19
C PHE A 77 -26.17 31.89 19.69
N ALA A 78 -26.33 33.06 20.33
CA ALA A 78 -26.61 33.18 21.76
C ALA A 78 -27.94 32.51 22.18
N GLN A 79 -28.95 32.45 21.29
CA GLN A 79 -30.20 31.71 21.53
C GLN A 79 -30.04 30.18 21.39
N ALA A 80 -29.00 29.72 20.69
CA ALA A 80 -28.67 28.30 20.55
C ALA A 80 -27.82 27.77 21.71
N PHE A 81 -27.33 28.64 22.61
CA PHE A 81 -26.67 28.29 23.88
C PHE A 81 -27.71 27.75 24.90
N THR A 82 -28.35 26.67 24.47
CA THR A 82 -29.37 25.93 25.19
C THR A 82 -28.69 24.99 26.20
N ARG A 83 -29.42 24.55 27.25
CA ARG A 83 -28.98 23.51 28.20
C ARG A 83 -28.15 22.36 27.59
N PRO A 84 -28.50 21.76 26.43
CA PRO A 84 -27.72 20.67 25.83
C PRO A 84 -26.27 21.05 25.45
N MET A 85 -25.99 22.28 25.03
CA MET A 85 -24.63 22.67 24.63
C MET A 85 -23.73 22.86 25.86
N GLY A 86 -24.25 23.41 26.95
CA GLY A 86 -23.56 23.50 28.24
C GLY A 86 -23.26 22.12 28.85
N CYS A 87 -24.24 21.21 28.84
CA CYS A 87 -24.06 19.82 29.29
C CYS A 87 -22.98 19.10 28.47
N SER A 88 -22.93 19.34 27.15
CA SER A 88 -21.94 18.76 26.26
C SER A 88 -20.52 19.20 26.63
N LEU A 89 -20.30 20.50 26.85
CA LEU A 89 -19.00 21.05 27.25
C LEU A 89 -18.52 20.50 28.61
N LEU A 90 -19.42 20.41 29.59
CA LEU A 90 -19.11 19.87 30.91
C LEU A 90 -18.71 18.39 30.84
N LEU A 91 -19.44 17.58 30.06
CA LEU A 91 -19.17 16.16 29.92
C LEU A 91 -17.89 15.89 29.09
N LEU A 92 -17.60 16.73 28.09
CA LEU A 92 -16.30 16.73 27.40
C LEU A 92 -15.17 17.08 28.38
N ALA A 93 -15.34 18.07 29.25
CA ALA A 93 -14.36 18.44 30.28
C ALA A 93 -14.11 17.30 31.28
N ALA A 94 -15.19 16.67 31.75
CA ALA A 94 -15.11 15.51 32.64
C ALA A 94 -14.35 14.35 31.99
N SER A 95 -14.57 14.10 30.70
CA SER A 95 -13.85 13.05 29.96
C SER A 95 -12.36 13.36 29.80
N TRP A 96 -12.00 14.63 29.59
CA TRP A 96 -10.60 15.07 29.52
C TRP A 96 -9.91 14.91 30.88
N LEU A 97 -10.55 15.35 31.97
CA LEU A 97 -10.04 15.19 33.34
C LEU A 97 -9.84 13.72 33.71
N LEU A 98 -10.77 12.85 33.32
CA LEU A 98 -10.65 11.41 33.51
C LEU A 98 -9.41 10.85 32.81
N GLY A 99 -9.20 11.20 31.53
CA GLY A 99 -8.03 10.75 30.78
C GLY A 99 -6.72 11.30 31.34
N TYR A 100 -6.70 12.58 31.71
CA TYR A 100 -5.55 13.22 32.36
C TYR A 100 -5.20 12.58 33.71
N ALA A 101 -6.22 12.20 34.50
CA ALA A 101 -6.02 11.46 35.74
C ALA A 101 -5.46 10.05 35.48
N CYS A 102 -5.90 9.39 34.40
CA CYS A 102 -5.38 8.08 34.00
C CYS A 102 -3.91 8.12 33.57
N ASP A 103 -3.45 9.23 32.98
CA ASP A 103 -2.05 9.39 32.57
C ASP A 103 -1.11 9.59 33.78
N ARG A 104 -1.64 10.04 34.92
CA ARG A 104 -0.85 10.30 36.15
C ARG A 104 -1.00 9.26 37.24
N ARG A 105 -2.11 8.53 37.25
CA ARG A 105 -2.41 7.52 38.26
C ARG A 105 -2.87 6.24 37.58
N PRO A 106 -2.46 5.06 38.07
CA PRO A 106 -2.94 3.78 37.55
C PRO A 106 -4.41 3.60 37.92
N VAL A 107 -5.31 3.98 37.01
CA VAL A 107 -6.76 3.78 37.16
C VAL A 107 -7.12 2.38 36.64
N PRO A 108 -7.88 1.57 37.41
CA PRO A 108 -8.27 0.24 36.95
C PRO A 108 -9.19 0.33 35.73
N ARG A 109 -9.01 -0.60 34.79
CA ARG A 109 -9.66 -0.56 33.46
C ARG A 109 -11.19 -0.53 33.53
N TRP A 110 -11.78 -1.31 34.43
CA TRP A 110 -13.24 -1.37 34.60
C TRP A 110 -13.81 -0.02 35.05
N LEU A 111 -13.07 0.73 35.89
CA LEU A 111 -13.48 2.04 36.35
C LEU A 111 -13.42 3.07 35.22
N ARG A 112 -12.37 3.01 34.38
CA ARG A 112 -12.27 3.85 33.17
C ARG A 112 -13.39 3.55 32.18
N ILE A 113 -13.65 2.28 31.90
CA ILE A 113 -14.74 1.85 31.01
C ILE A 113 -16.10 2.30 31.56
N GLY A 114 -16.35 2.06 32.85
CA GLY A 114 -17.59 2.46 33.52
C GLY A 114 -17.80 3.98 33.52
N SER A 115 -16.74 4.76 33.73
CA SER A 115 -16.81 6.22 33.72
C SER A 115 -17.16 6.76 32.33
N VAL A 116 -16.54 6.25 31.27
CA VAL A 116 -16.85 6.66 29.89
C VAL A 116 -18.27 6.21 29.49
N ALA A 117 -18.70 5.02 29.89
CA ALA A 117 -20.07 4.55 29.67
C ALA A 117 -21.10 5.44 30.38
N MET A 118 -20.82 5.84 31.63
CA MET A 118 -21.66 6.77 32.38
C MET A 118 -21.76 8.12 31.67
N ILE A 119 -20.64 8.68 31.20
CA ILE A 119 -20.62 9.93 30.44
C ILE A 119 -21.45 9.80 29.15
N ALA A 120 -21.34 8.68 28.43
CA ALA A 120 -22.12 8.42 27.22
C ALA A 120 -23.64 8.32 27.50
N ILE A 121 -24.03 7.70 28.62
CA ILE A 121 -25.43 7.64 29.06
C ILE A 121 -25.94 9.04 29.40
N LEU A 122 -25.18 9.82 30.16
CA LEU A 122 -25.54 11.20 30.53
C LEU A 122 -25.67 12.10 29.29
N LEU A 123 -24.77 11.99 28.31
CA LEU A 123 -24.92 12.71 27.05
C LEU A 123 -26.20 12.32 26.30
N SER A 124 -26.52 11.03 26.28
CA SER A 124 -27.72 10.53 25.59
C SER A 124 -29.01 11.00 26.26
N LEU A 125 -29.00 11.17 27.59
CA LEU A 125 -30.14 11.66 28.38
C LEU A 125 -30.30 13.18 28.34
N LEU A 126 -29.18 13.92 28.41
CA LEU A 126 -29.18 15.37 28.65
C LEU A 126 -28.99 16.21 27.38
N VAL A 127 -28.47 15.61 26.30
CA VAL A 127 -28.07 16.36 25.09
C VAL A 127 -28.88 15.95 23.87
N THR A 128 -28.74 14.71 23.39
CA THR A 128 -29.49 14.23 22.22
C THR A 128 -29.60 12.71 22.20
N SER A 129 -30.75 12.23 21.73
CA SER A 129 -31.02 10.85 21.33
C SER A 129 -31.39 10.77 19.84
N PHE A 130 -31.29 9.58 19.26
CA PHE A 130 -31.93 9.28 17.98
C PHE A 130 -33.37 8.83 18.21
N ASP A 131 -34.36 9.68 17.93
CA ASP A 131 -35.77 9.35 18.23
C ASP A 131 -36.38 8.40 17.19
N SER A 132 -35.87 8.45 15.96
CA SER A 132 -36.24 7.53 14.89
C SER A 132 -35.04 7.21 14.00
N VAL A 133 -35.03 5.99 13.49
CA VAL A 133 -34.10 5.54 12.47
C VAL A 133 -34.92 5.09 11.29
N LYS A 134 -34.70 5.72 10.13
CA LYS A 134 -35.38 5.27 8.92
C LYS A 134 -34.76 3.97 8.44
N ALA A 135 -35.61 2.97 8.23
CA ALA A 135 -35.17 1.67 7.81
C ALA A 135 -34.45 1.81 6.46
N PRO A 136 -33.24 1.24 6.33
CA PRO A 136 -32.52 1.35 5.08
C PRO A 136 -33.35 0.68 3.99
N PHE A 137 -33.31 1.21 2.77
CA PHE A 137 -34.05 0.70 1.61
C PHE A 137 -35.57 0.91 1.61
N THR A 138 -36.16 1.53 2.64
CA THR A 138 -37.60 1.86 2.68
C THR A 138 -37.86 3.32 3.02
N ALA A 139 -39.08 3.79 2.76
CA ALA A 139 -39.52 5.12 3.19
C ALA A 139 -39.88 5.17 4.68
N HIS A 140 -39.94 4.01 5.36
CA HIS A 140 -40.48 3.87 6.70
C HIS A 140 -39.49 4.29 7.79
N PHE A 141 -39.93 5.20 8.66
CA PHE A 141 -39.23 5.55 9.89
C PHE A 141 -39.59 4.53 10.98
N VAL A 142 -38.57 3.93 11.59
CA VAL A 142 -38.74 3.11 12.79
C VAL A 142 -38.54 4.04 13.98
N VAL A 143 -39.61 4.30 14.72
CA VAL A 143 -39.54 5.05 15.98
C VAL A 143 -38.95 4.10 17.03
N LEU A 144 -37.85 4.52 17.65
CA LEU A 144 -37.11 3.67 18.60
C LEU A 144 -37.74 3.67 20.00
N GLY A 145 -38.55 4.67 20.34
CA GLY A 145 -39.16 4.82 21.66
C GLY A 145 -38.10 4.75 22.76
N ASP A 146 -38.33 3.91 23.76
CA ASP A 146 -37.43 3.74 24.91
C ASP A 146 -36.05 3.17 24.55
N LEU A 147 -35.88 2.56 23.36
CA LEU A 147 -34.60 2.06 22.88
C LEU A 147 -33.71 3.15 22.27
N ALA A 148 -34.22 4.37 22.05
CA ALA A 148 -33.47 5.48 21.47
C ALA A 148 -32.23 5.84 22.30
N THR A 149 -32.44 6.07 23.60
CA THR A 149 -31.40 6.47 24.56
C THR A 149 -30.31 5.42 24.75
N PRO A 150 -30.62 4.12 25.05
CA PRO A 150 -29.58 3.12 25.23
C PRO A 150 -28.79 2.87 23.94
N LEU A 151 -29.43 2.90 22.77
CA LEU A 151 -28.73 2.71 21.50
C LEU A 151 -27.79 3.89 21.19
N THR A 152 -28.21 5.12 21.50
CA THR A 152 -27.36 6.31 21.38
C THR A 152 -26.17 6.23 22.33
N ALA A 153 -26.37 5.80 23.57
CA ALA A 153 -25.29 5.64 24.55
C ALA A 153 -24.27 4.59 24.12
N VAL A 154 -24.73 3.46 23.59
CA VAL A 154 -23.86 2.41 23.02
C VAL A 154 -23.07 2.96 21.84
N TRP A 155 -23.72 3.69 20.92
CA TRP A 155 -23.04 4.32 19.79
C TRP A 155 -21.94 5.27 20.26
N VAL A 156 -22.26 6.20 21.16
CA VAL A 156 -21.31 7.17 21.69
C VAL A 156 -20.13 6.49 22.36
N PHE A 157 -20.38 5.45 23.16
CA PHE A 157 -19.36 4.66 23.80
C PHE A 157 -18.43 3.96 22.79
N VAL A 158 -19.00 3.26 21.79
CA VAL A 158 -18.23 2.51 20.79
C VAL A 158 -17.33 3.44 19.97
N VAL A 159 -17.86 4.56 19.51
CA VAL A 159 -17.08 5.55 18.74
C VAL A 159 -15.94 6.13 19.58
N THR A 160 -16.23 6.52 20.83
CA THR A 160 -15.23 7.07 21.73
C THR A 160 -14.09 6.08 21.98
N TYR A 161 -14.42 4.80 22.23
CA TYR A 161 -13.42 3.77 22.48
C TYR A 161 -12.65 3.35 21.22
N ALA A 162 -13.29 3.34 20.04
CA ALA A 162 -12.61 3.07 18.78
C ALA A 162 -11.57 4.16 18.48
N PHE A 163 -11.95 5.42 18.68
CA PHE A 163 -11.04 6.56 18.50
C PHE A 163 -9.89 6.55 19.53
N PHE A 164 -10.19 6.30 20.81
CA PHE A 164 -9.17 6.12 21.84
C PHE A 164 -8.20 4.97 21.49
N GLY A 165 -8.72 3.89 20.91
CA GLY A 165 -7.91 2.77 20.43
C GLY A 165 -6.95 3.16 19.31
N ALA A 166 -7.36 4.04 18.38
CA ALA A 166 -6.53 4.52 17.28
C ALA A 166 -5.32 5.35 17.77
N ASN A 167 -5.37 5.93 18.97
CA ASN A 167 -4.27 6.68 19.58
C ASN A 167 -3.05 5.80 19.97
N LEU A 168 -3.17 4.47 19.86
CA LEU A 168 -2.01 3.58 20.05
C LEU A 168 -0.96 3.77 18.94
N LEU A 169 -1.35 4.18 17.73
CA LEU A 169 -0.40 4.59 16.70
C LEU A 169 -0.07 6.07 16.81
N PRO A 170 1.22 6.42 16.86
CA PRO A 170 1.63 7.81 16.82
C PRO A 170 1.16 8.50 15.53
N GLY A 171 0.60 9.70 15.65
CA GLY A 171 0.09 10.48 14.51
C GLY A 171 -1.27 10.03 13.94
N LEU A 172 -1.73 8.80 14.19
CA LEU A 172 -2.99 8.30 13.63
C LEU A 172 -4.21 9.08 14.15
N ALA A 173 -4.35 9.22 15.48
CA ALA A 173 -5.47 9.94 16.09
C ALA A 173 -5.53 11.42 15.64
N VAL A 174 -4.39 12.08 15.47
CA VAL A 174 -4.31 13.47 14.97
C VAL A 174 -4.79 13.53 13.52
N GLY A 175 -4.27 12.63 12.66
CA GLY A 175 -4.66 12.54 11.26
C GLY A 175 -6.16 12.29 11.10
N LEU A 176 -6.70 11.32 11.84
CA LEU A 176 -8.14 11.01 11.85
C LEU A 176 -8.97 12.21 12.30
N THR A 177 -8.57 12.89 13.39
CA THR A 177 -9.30 14.09 13.85
C THR A 177 -9.39 15.15 12.76
N ALA A 178 -8.29 15.40 12.04
CA ALA A 178 -8.27 16.38 10.95
C ALA A 178 -9.18 15.98 9.80
N VAL A 179 -9.06 14.74 9.33
CA VAL A 179 -9.83 14.21 8.19
C VAL A 179 -11.32 14.19 8.52
N ILE A 180 -11.68 13.67 9.70
CA ILE A 180 -13.06 13.62 10.20
C ILE A 180 -13.66 15.03 10.28
N SER A 181 -12.92 15.98 10.86
CA SER A 181 -13.43 17.34 11.07
C SER A 181 -13.60 18.11 9.76
N LEU A 182 -12.67 17.98 8.81
CA LEU A 182 -12.78 18.54 7.47
C LEU A 182 -13.98 17.94 6.71
N THR A 183 -14.20 16.64 6.86
CA THR A 183 -15.33 15.94 6.24
C THR A 183 -16.66 16.43 6.81
N LEU A 184 -16.76 16.52 8.14
CA LEU A 184 -17.97 17.05 8.80
C LEU A 184 -18.25 18.50 8.41
N LEU A 185 -17.22 19.34 8.29
CA LEU A 185 -17.35 20.70 7.76
C LEU A 185 -17.88 20.69 6.31
N GLY A 186 -17.30 19.85 5.45
CA GLY A 186 -17.76 19.67 4.07
C GLY A 186 -19.23 19.24 3.98
N VAL A 187 -19.66 18.30 4.84
CA VAL A 187 -21.06 17.88 4.94
C VAL A 187 -21.96 19.04 5.36
N GLY A 188 -21.54 19.85 6.34
CA GLY A 188 -22.27 21.04 6.79
C GLY A 188 -22.45 22.09 5.68
N LEU A 189 -21.40 22.33 4.88
CA LEU A 189 -21.45 23.25 3.74
C LEU A 189 -22.33 22.73 2.59
N LEU A 190 -22.31 21.43 2.32
CA LEU A 190 -23.12 20.81 1.28
C LEU A 190 -24.61 20.71 1.64
N GLN A 191 -24.95 20.72 2.92
CA GLN A 191 -26.33 20.62 3.41
C GLN A 191 -26.66 21.71 4.45
N PRO A 192 -26.69 23.02 4.09
CA PRO A 192 -26.91 24.10 5.04
C PRO A 192 -28.28 24.05 5.75
N GLN A 193 -29.30 23.52 5.07
CA GLN A 193 -30.67 23.42 5.61
C GLN A 193 -30.86 22.23 6.56
N ALA A 194 -30.03 21.20 6.43
CA ALA A 194 -30.09 20.01 7.26
C ALA A 194 -29.09 20.11 8.43
N GLY A 195 -28.02 20.89 8.25
CA GLY A 195 -26.97 21.16 9.23
C GLY A 195 -27.49 21.83 10.48
N GLY A 196 -27.90 21.03 11.47
CA GLY A 196 -28.09 21.52 12.82
C GLY A 196 -26.86 22.34 13.22
N TRP A 197 -27.06 23.60 13.60
CA TRP A 197 -26.02 24.58 13.92
C TRP A 197 -24.96 24.05 14.90
N MET A 198 -25.35 23.08 15.74
CA MET A 198 -24.48 22.35 16.65
C MET A 198 -23.34 21.60 15.94
N ALA A 199 -23.55 21.04 14.74
CA ALA A 199 -22.50 20.34 13.99
C ALA A 199 -21.43 21.31 13.44
N VAL A 200 -21.83 22.52 13.01
CA VAL A 200 -20.91 23.56 12.55
C VAL A 200 -20.16 24.17 13.75
N ALA A 201 -20.87 24.47 14.83
CA ALA A 201 -20.30 25.03 16.05
C ALA A 201 -19.31 24.09 16.74
N LEU A 202 -19.53 22.77 16.67
CA LEU A 202 -18.59 21.78 17.20
C LEU A 202 -17.50 21.40 16.19
N GLY A 203 -17.80 21.37 14.89
CA GLY A 203 -16.88 20.93 13.85
C GLY A 203 -15.77 21.93 13.50
N VAL A 204 -16.07 23.24 13.48
CA VAL A 204 -15.09 24.28 13.14
C VAL A 204 -13.94 24.36 14.16
N PRO A 205 -14.18 24.39 15.49
CA PRO A 205 -13.11 24.41 16.47
C PRO A 205 -12.25 23.13 16.45
N VAL A 206 -12.87 21.97 16.24
CA VAL A 206 -12.14 20.69 16.16
C VAL A 206 -11.28 20.63 14.89
N ALA A 207 -11.80 21.11 13.75
CA ALA A 207 -11.02 21.23 12.52
C ALA A 207 -9.84 22.21 12.69
N GLY A 208 -10.08 23.37 13.31
CA GLY A 208 -9.04 24.36 13.60
C GLY A 208 -7.95 23.81 14.53
N ALA A 209 -8.35 23.10 15.58
CA ALA A 209 -7.43 22.46 16.51
C ALA A 209 -6.59 21.35 15.84
N ALA A 210 -7.21 20.53 14.99
CA ALA A 210 -6.53 19.48 14.25
C ALA A 210 -5.55 20.06 13.21
N CYS A 211 -5.93 21.09 12.47
CA CYS A 211 -5.04 21.81 11.54
C CYS A 211 -3.88 22.50 12.28
N GLY A 212 -4.15 23.08 13.46
CA GLY A 212 -3.12 23.69 14.31
C GLY A 212 -2.10 22.67 14.82
N GLN A 213 -2.55 21.45 15.19
CA GLN A 213 -1.67 20.34 15.51
C GLN A 213 -0.83 19.95 14.29
N LEU A 214 -1.45 19.72 13.11
CA LEU A 214 -0.73 19.36 11.89
C LEU A 214 0.33 20.40 11.47
N GLY A 215 0.02 21.70 11.61
CA GLY A 215 0.95 22.79 11.32
C GLY A 215 2.13 22.88 12.29
N CYS A 216 1.90 22.61 13.58
CA CYS A 216 2.95 22.54 14.60
C CYS A 216 3.80 21.26 14.52
N LEU A 217 3.33 20.24 13.81
CA LEU A 217 3.97 18.92 13.69
C LEU A 217 4.99 18.82 12.53
N ARG A 218 5.48 19.95 11.98
CA ARG A 218 6.57 19.97 10.99
C ARG A 218 7.82 19.29 11.60
N GLY A 219 7.99 17.99 11.31
CA GLY A 219 9.06 17.14 11.84
C GLY A 219 8.73 16.28 13.07
N ARG A 220 7.50 16.32 13.62
CA ARG A 220 7.11 15.56 14.85
C ARG A 220 5.76 14.84 14.76
N PHE A 221 5.28 14.57 13.55
CA PHE A 221 3.99 13.93 13.25
C PHE A 221 3.72 12.61 14.02
N TYR A 222 4.75 11.99 14.61
CA TYR A 222 4.72 10.70 15.29
C TYR A 222 4.76 10.80 16.83
N GLU A 223 4.13 11.83 17.42
CA GLU A 223 3.81 11.84 18.85
C GLU A 223 2.40 11.28 19.10
N ARG A 224 2.18 10.62 20.24
CA ARG A 224 0.84 10.20 20.69
C ARG A 224 0.12 11.33 21.41
N MET A 225 -1.20 11.43 21.22
CA MET A 225 -2.02 12.31 22.05
C MET A 225 -2.06 11.78 23.49
N ASP A 226 -2.24 12.67 24.46
CA ASP A 226 -2.57 12.27 25.83
C ASP A 226 -3.94 11.56 25.89
N SER A 227 -4.16 10.78 26.95
CA SER A 227 -5.41 10.05 27.13
C SER A 227 -6.59 11.00 27.31
N GLY A 228 -6.36 12.16 27.92
CA GLY A 228 -7.36 13.22 28.10
C GLY A 228 -7.91 13.73 26.77
N THR A 229 -7.05 14.21 25.89
CA THR A 229 -7.50 14.71 24.58
C THR A 229 -8.10 13.62 23.71
N SER A 230 -7.52 12.42 23.68
CA SER A 230 -8.05 11.35 22.83
C SER A 230 -9.46 10.91 23.24
N LEU A 231 -9.74 10.75 24.55
CA LEU A 231 -11.08 10.43 25.03
C LEU A 231 -12.08 11.55 24.73
N SER A 232 -11.71 12.79 25.01
CA SER A 232 -12.61 13.94 24.79
C SER A 232 -12.89 14.21 23.31
N LEU A 233 -11.90 14.08 22.42
CA LEU A 233 -12.10 14.19 20.98
C LEU A 233 -12.95 13.05 20.43
N GLY A 234 -12.73 11.81 20.89
CA GLY A 234 -13.58 10.68 20.53
C GLY A 234 -15.04 10.91 20.90
N LEU A 235 -15.28 11.48 22.09
CA LEU A 235 -16.61 11.83 22.58
C LEU A 235 -17.24 12.99 21.79
N ALA A 236 -16.45 14.00 21.41
CA ALA A 236 -16.91 15.12 20.59
C ALA A 236 -17.32 14.65 19.18
N ILE A 237 -16.49 13.82 18.53
CA ILE A 237 -16.79 13.22 17.23
C ILE A 237 -18.06 12.38 17.33
N ALA A 238 -18.17 11.53 18.35
CA ALA A 238 -19.38 10.75 18.60
C ALA A 238 -20.63 11.62 18.70
N LEU A 239 -20.57 12.69 19.49
CA LEU A 239 -21.68 13.62 19.68
C LEU A 239 -22.08 14.31 18.37
N VAL A 240 -21.11 14.76 17.57
CA VAL A 240 -21.37 15.38 16.26
C VAL A 240 -22.01 14.39 15.30
N THR A 241 -21.63 13.10 15.32
CA THR A 241 -22.29 12.08 14.48
C THR A 241 -23.75 11.83 14.86
N VAL A 242 -24.10 12.00 16.14
CA VAL A 242 -25.48 11.85 16.65
C VAL A 242 -26.32 13.10 16.39
N SER A 243 -25.71 14.27 16.58
CA SER A 243 -26.35 15.58 16.46
C SER A 243 -26.41 16.10 15.01
N GLY A 244 -25.69 15.43 14.10
CA GLY A 244 -25.40 15.90 12.76
C GLY A 244 -26.63 16.11 11.87
N ALA A 245 -26.35 16.79 10.76
CA ALA A 245 -27.29 17.27 9.76
C ALA A 245 -28.26 16.23 9.17
N LEU A 246 -27.99 14.95 9.42
CA LEU A 246 -28.49 13.85 8.61
C LEU A 246 -29.74 13.21 9.16
N LYS A 247 -30.29 13.65 10.30
CA LYS A 247 -31.50 13.06 10.93
C LYS A 247 -32.65 12.82 9.92
N ASN A 248 -32.72 13.60 8.85
CA ASN A 248 -33.76 13.51 7.82
C ASN A 248 -33.49 12.48 6.69
N THR A 249 -32.25 12.00 6.53
CA THR A 249 -31.88 11.03 5.49
C THR A 249 -31.30 9.73 6.06
N ALA A 250 -32.20 8.75 6.24
CA ALA A 250 -31.97 7.37 6.66
C ALA A 250 -30.58 6.78 6.38
N PHE A 251 -30.21 6.83 5.10
CA PHE A 251 -29.03 6.16 4.57
C PHE A 251 -27.76 6.85 5.05
N LEU A 252 -27.78 8.18 5.11
CA LEU A 252 -26.63 8.97 5.52
C LEU A 252 -26.45 8.93 7.05
N VAL A 253 -27.52 8.86 7.85
CA VAL A 253 -27.44 8.73 9.32
C VAL A 253 -26.60 7.53 9.75
N LEU A 254 -26.81 6.37 9.11
CA LEU A 254 -26.14 5.13 9.50
C LEU A 254 -24.82 4.90 8.76
N LEU A 255 -24.73 5.31 7.49
CA LEU A 255 -23.54 5.06 6.68
C LEU A 255 -22.44 6.09 6.88
N LEU A 256 -22.78 7.38 7.00
CA LEU A 256 -21.77 8.44 7.07
C LEU A 256 -20.84 8.27 8.29
N PRO A 257 -21.35 8.02 9.51
CA PRO A 257 -20.48 7.82 10.65
C PRO A 257 -19.57 6.59 10.51
N VAL A 258 -20.04 5.52 9.86
CA VAL A 258 -19.22 4.33 9.60
C VAL A 258 -18.12 4.60 8.58
N LEU A 259 -18.38 5.40 7.55
CA LEU A 259 -17.38 5.81 6.57
C LEU A 259 -16.34 6.75 7.18
N ILE A 260 -16.80 7.75 7.93
CA ILE A 260 -15.95 8.74 8.63
C ILE A 260 -15.08 8.07 9.70
N LEU A 261 -15.58 7.03 10.36
CA LEU A 261 -14.86 6.28 11.39
C LEU A 261 -14.27 4.98 10.83
N GLY A 262 -14.11 4.87 9.52
CA GLY A 262 -13.77 3.63 8.83
C GLY A 262 -12.50 3.00 9.39
N ALA A 263 -11.40 3.76 9.47
CA ALA A 263 -10.13 3.22 9.97
C ALA A 263 -10.19 2.76 11.46
N PRO A 264 -10.68 3.58 12.42
CA PRO A 264 -10.88 3.15 13.81
C PRO A 264 -11.80 1.94 13.96
N LEU A 265 -12.93 1.93 13.26
CA LEU A 265 -13.89 0.83 13.35
C LEU A 265 -13.34 -0.44 12.72
N LEU A 266 -12.58 -0.36 11.63
CA LEU A 266 -11.89 -1.51 11.02
C LEU A 266 -10.89 -2.13 11.99
N ASP A 267 -10.12 -1.31 12.71
CA ASP A 267 -9.12 -1.78 13.68
C ASP A 267 -9.76 -2.54 14.85
N VAL A 268 -10.85 -2.00 15.41
CA VAL A 268 -11.64 -2.66 16.45
C VAL A 268 -12.35 -3.90 15.93
N SER A 269 -12.94 -3.83 14.74
CA SER A 269 -13.67 -4.94 14.13
C SER A 269 -12.75 -6.13 13.84
N TYR A 270 -11.52 -5.86 13.37
CA TYR A 270 -10.51 -6.88 13.16
C TYR A 270 -10.16 -7.62 14.46
N ALA A 271 -9.95 -6.88 15.55
CA ALA A 271 -9.69 -7.45 16.86
C ALA A 271 -10.85 -8.34 17.35
N ILE A 272 -12.10 -7.99 17.03
CA ILE A 272 -13.29 -8.78 17.38
C ILE A 272 -13.39 -10.05 16.53
N LEU A 273 -13.26 -9.93 15.21
CA LEU A 273 -13.45 -11.04 14.26
C LEU A 273 -12.39 -12.13 14.41
N ARG A 274 -11.13 -11.77 14.72
CA ARG A 274 -10.04 -12.74 14.93
C ARG A 274 -10.28 -13.68 16.13
N LYS A 275 -11.18 -13.32 17.06
CA LYS A 275 -11.62 -14.18 18.17
C LYS A 275 -12.25 -15.50 17.68
N GLN A 276 -12.92 -15.49 16.52
CA GLN A 276 -13.71 -16.64 16.06
C GLN A 276 -12.92 -17.66 15.24
N THR A 277 -11.75 -17.29 14.71
CA THR A 277 -10.96 -18.16 13.81
C THR A 277 -9.83 -18.92 14.49
N THR A 278 -9.45 -18.53 15.71
CA THR A 278 -8.40 -19.19 16.51
C THR A 278 -9.02 -19.98 17.66
N ASN A 279 -9.70 -21.06 17.32
CA ASN A 279 -10.14 -22.06 18.29
C ASN A 279 -9.11 -23.22 18.28
N SER A 280 -8.05 -23.09 19.07
CA SER A 280 -7.19 -24.20 19.48
C SER A 280 -6.28 -23.77 20.62
N ASN A 281 -6.59 -24.29 21.81
CA ASN A 281 -5.73 -24.58 22.95
C ASN A 281 -4.82 -23.45 23.45
N ALA A 282 -5.31 -22.68 24.42
CA ALA A 282 -4.48 -22.13 25.49
C ALA A 282 -5.36 -21.89 26.73
N ASP A 283 -5.30 -22.83 27.67
CA ASP A 283 -5.97 -22.78 28.97
C ASP A 283 -5.50 -21.58 29.79
N LEU A 284 -6.43 -20.68 30.13
CA LEU A 284 -6.36 -19.75 31.27
C LEU A 284 -7.79 -19.36 31.67
N PRO A 285 -8.09 -19.17 32.97
CA PRO A 285 -9.44 -18.98 33.46
C PRO A 285 -10.02 -17.64 32.97
N SER A 286 -11.10 -17.74 32.19
CA SER A 286 -11.80 -16.63 31.57
C SER A 286 -12.83 -16.03 32.54
N SER A 287 -12.46 -14.97 33.25
CA SER A 287 -13.47 -14.10 33.85
C SER A 287 -14.28 -13.40 32.74
N PRO A 288 -15.61 -13.25 32.86
CA PRO A 288 -16.46 -12.62 31.83
C PRO A 288 -16.08 -11.16 31.52
N PHE A 289 -15.22 -10.53 32.33
CA PHE A 289 -14.73 -9.16 32.16
C PHE A 289 -13.32 -9.05 31.54
N SER A 290 -12.62 -10.14 31.23
CA SER A 290 -11.27 -10.09 30.62
C SER A 290 -11.28 -9.90 29.09
N VAL A 291 -12.16 -9.03 28.58
CA VAL A 291 -12.48 -8.88 27.15
C VAL A 291 -11.30 -8.36 26.29
N CYS A 292 -10.20 -7.87 26.86
CA CYS A 292 -9.18 -7.11 26.10
C CYS A 292 -7.70 -7.49 26.27
N SER A 293 -7.30 -8.55 26.97
CA SER A 293 -5.86 -8.75 27.28
C SER A 293 -4.99 -9.33 26.13
N ARG A 294 -5.51 -9.63 24.94
CA ARG A 294 -4.73 -10.40 23.94
C ARG A 294 -5.19 -10.29 22.48
N ARG A 295 -5.85 -9.20 22.08
CA ARG A 295 -6.38 -9.08 20.72
C ARG A 295 -5.45 -8.23 19.85
N MET A 296 -4.74 -8.90 18.94
CA MET A 296 -3.91 -8.27 17.91
C MET A 296 -4.81 -7.46 16.98
N ARG A 297 -4.56 -6.15 16.94
CA ARG A 297 -5.33 -5.18 16.14
C ARG A 297 -4.87 -5.20 14.67
N LEU A 298 -5.59 -4.52 13.78
CA LEU A 298 -5.25 -4.51 12.36
C LEU A 298 -3.86 -3.89 12.15
N HIS A 299 -3.58 -2.82 12.87
CA HIS A 299 -2.27 -2.20 12.79
C HIS A 299 -1.15 -3.06 13.36
N ASP A 300 -1.39 -3.82 14.44
CA ASP A 300 -0.41 -4.78 14.94
C ASP A 300 -0.12 -5.84 13.87
N ALA A 301 -1.13 -6.26 13.11
CA ALA A 301 -0.93 -7.14 11.95
C ALA A 301 -0.03 -6.52 10.88
N LEU A 302 -0.26 -5.24 10.54
CA LEU A 302 0.57 -4.53 9.56
C LEU A 302 2.00 -4.31 10.05
N LEU A 303 2.19 -4.02 11.34
CA LEU A 303 3.53 -3.85 11.94
C LEU A 303 4.28 -5.19 12.01
N ASN A 304 3.59 -6.29 12.32
CA ASN A 304 4.18 -7.63 12.32
C ASN A 304 4.58 -8.13 10.93
N GLU A 305 3.99 -7.56 9.87
CA GLU A 305 4.42 -7.73 8.48
C GLU A 305 5.69 -6.92 8.14
N GLY A 306 6.30 -6.26 9.13
CA GLY A 306 7.52 -5.49 9.00
C GLY A 306 7.35 -4.14 8.29
N ILE A 307 6.11 -3.66 8.17
CA ILE A 307 5.83 -2.33 7.62
C ILE A 307 6.22 -1.29 8.69
N PRO A 308 7.02 -0.27 8.36
CA PRO A 308 7.41 0.75 9.32
C PRO A 308 6.19 1.59 9.76
N VAL A 309 6.22 2.05 11.01
CA VAL A 309 5.10 2.73 11.70
C VAL A 309 4.59 3.93 10.91
N GLU A 310 5.50 4.67 10.27
CA GLU A 310 5.21 5.84 9.45
C GLU A 310 4.29 5.49 8.27
N ARG A 311 4.57 4.35 7.63
CA ARG A 311 3.81 3.87 6.47
C ARG A 311 2.49 3.26 6.90
N VAL A 312 2.44 2.53 8.02
CA VAL A 312 1.17 2.01 8.56
C VAL A 312 0.22 3.16 8.90
N THR A 313 0.74 4.19 9.58
CA THR A 313 -0.02 5.39 9.93
C THR A 313 -0.53 6.12 8.68
N GLY A 314 0.36 6.36 7.70
CA GLY A 314 -0.01 6.97 6.43
C GLY A 314 -1.04 6.16 5.64
N LEU A 315 -0.93 4.83 5.65
CA LEU A 315 -1.87 3.93 4.99
C LEU A 315 -3.28 4.02 5.60
N LEU A 316 -3.38 3.98 6.93
CA LEU A 316 -4.66 4.05 7.64
C LEU A 316 -5.32 5.43 7.47
N ILE A 317 -4.54 6.52 7.54
CA ILE A 317 -5.05 7.87 7.24
C ILE A 317 -5.51 7.95 5.77
N GLY A 318 -4.75 7.36 4.84
CA GLY A 318 -5.13 7.32 3.43
C GLY A 318 -6.47 6.58 3.19
N ILE A 319 -6.67 5.44 3.85
CA ILE A 319 -7.95 4.70 3.83
C ILE A 319 -9.08 5.60 4.36
N ASP A 320 -8.85 6.30 5.46
CA ASP A 320 -9.85 7.17 6.07
C ASP A 320 -10.22 8.36 5.18
N VAL A 321 -9.22 9.03 4.58
CA VAL A 321 -9.42 10.09 3.57
C VAL A 321 -10.24 9.57 2.40
N TYR A 322 -9.94 8.37 1.92
CA TYR A 322 -10.67 7.75 0.81
C TYR A 322 -12.14 7.52 1.16
N LEU A 323 -12.43 6.96 2.33
CA LEU A 323 -13.80 6.73 2.81
C LEU A 323 -14.53 8.06 3.09
N CYS A 324 -13.83 9.08 3.56
CA CYS A 324 -14.36 10.42 3.75
C CYS A 324 -14.71 11.12 2.42
N CYS A 325 -13.90 10.94 1.37
CA CYS A 325 -14.24 11.39 0.02
C CYS A 325 -15.52 10.71 -0.49
N LEU A 326 -15.66 9.40 -0.30
CA LEU A 326 -16.90 8.68 -0.63
C LEU A 326 -18.09 9.27 0.13
N ALA A 327 -17.93 9.53 1.42
CA ALA A 327 -18.93 10.16 2.26
C ALA A 327 -19.41 11.51 1.69
N LEU A 328 -18.49 12.40 1.29
CA LEU A 328 -18.82 13.69 0.67
C LEU A 328 -19.53 13.52 -0.69
N VAL A 329 -19.07 12.58 -1.52
CA VAL A 329 -19.72 12.27 -2.81
C VAL A 329 -21.16 11.78 -2.58
N LEU A 330 -21.39 10.93 -1.58
CA LEU A 330 -22.72 10.42 -1.25
C LEU A 330 -23.64 11.51 -0.70
N VAL A 331 -23.10 12.46 0.08
CA VAL A 331 -23.84 13.64 0.57
C VAL A 331 -24.16 14.61 -0.57
N TRP A 332 -23.24 14.85 -1.48
CA TRP A 332 -23.50 15.64 -2.69
C TRP A 332 -24.57 14.98 -3.57
N ALA A 333 -24.51 13.66 -3.69
CA ALA A 333 -25.45 12.84 -4.44
C ALA A 333 -26.83 12.66 -3.76
N ILE A 334 -27.19 13.43 -2.73
CA ILE A 334 -28.40 13.17 -1.91
C ILE A 334 -29.70 13.11 -2.73
N ARG A 335 -29.80 13.89 -3.81
CA ARG A 335 -30.98 13.97 -4.69
C ARG A 335 -31.09 12.79 -5.66
N LEU A 336 -30.01 12.02 -5.83
CA LEU A 336 -30.01 10.85 -6.71
C LEU A 336 -30.78 9.68 -6.08
N SER A 337 -31.32 8.83 -6.95
CA SER A 337 -32.00 7.62 -6.54
C SER A 337 -31.06 6.71 -5.76
N PHE A 338 -31.64 5.87 -4.89
CA PHE A 338 -30.88 4.93 -4.09
C PHE A 338 -29.99 4.01 -4.95
N LEU A 339 -30.51 3.53 -6.07
CA LEU A 339 -29.80 2.60 -6.96
C LEU A 339 -28.54 3.24 -7.56
N VAL A 340 -28.60 4.52 -7.94
CA VAL A 340 -27.43 5.26 -8.43
C VAL A 340 -26.38 5.43 -7.34
N LYS A 341 -26.78 5.72 -6.09
CA LYS A 341 -25.85 5.79 -4.95
C LYS A 341 -25.17 4.46 -4.69
N LEU A 342 -25.91 3.35 -4.75
CA LEU A 342 -25.35 2.01 -4.62
C LEU A 342 -24.34 1.71 -5.75
N LEU A 343 -24.69 2.08 -6.98
CA LEU A 343 -23.85 1.90 -8.17
C LEU A 343 -22.59 2.78 -8.13
N LEU A 344 -22.60 3.90 -7.40
CA LEU A 344 -21.39 4.69 -7.11
C LEU A 344 -20.56 4.08 -5.96
N MET A 345 -21.23 3.59 -4.92
CA MET A 345 -20.56 3.10 -3.70
C MET A 345 -19.80 1.80 -3.91
N VAL A 346 -20.41 0.82 -4.60
CA VAL A 346 -19.80 -0.51 -4.82
C VAL A 346 -18.46 -0.42 -5.57
N PRO A 347 -18.36 0.21 -6.76
CA PRO A 347 -17.08 0.31 -7.47
C PRO A 347 -16.06 1.15 -6.71
N PHE A 348 -16.49 2.18 -5.98
CA PHE A 348 -15.58 2.97 -5.15
C PHE A 348 -14.96 2.09 -4.06
N LEU A 349 -15.77 1.38 -3.27
CA LEU A 349 -15.23 0.51 -2.22
C LEU A 349 -14.36 -0.65 -2.77
N THR A 350 -14.70 -1.23 -3.93
CA THR A 350 -13.90 -2.31 -4.52
C THR A 350 -12.56 -1.79 -5.03
N VAL A 351 -12.54 -0.66 -5.76
CA VAL A 351 -11.31 -0.04 -6.26
C VAL A 351 -10.42 0.38 -5.10
N GLY A 352 -10.98 1.04 -4.08
CA GLY A 352 -10.24 1.41 -2.88
C GLY A 352 -9.67 0.20 -2.14
N GLY A 353 -10.47 -0.85 -1.96
CA GLY A 353 -10.04 -2.08 -1.29
C GLY A 353 -8.87 -2.75 -1.99
N VAL A 354 -8.93 -2.87 -3.33
CA VAL A 354 -7.83 -3.43 -4.13
C VAL A 354 -6.59 -2.52 -4.08
N PHE A 355 -6.77 -1.20 -4.20
CA PHE A 355 -5.69 -0.23 -4.16
C PHE A 355 -4.93 -0.26 -2.82
N PHE A 356 -5.64 -0.19 -1.70
CA PHE A 356 -5.00 -0.20 -0.37
C PHE A 356 -4.42 -1.57 -0.02
N TYR A 357 -5.02 -2.67 -0.49
CA TYR A 357 -4.42 -4.00 -0.38
C TYR A 357 -3.09 -4.08 -1.15
N ALA A 358 -3.07 -3.66 -2.41
CA ALA A 358 -1.85 -3.59 -3.20
C ALA A 358 -0.80 -2.69 -2.54
N LEU A 359 -1.20 -1.51 -2.06
CA LEU A 359 -0.32 -0.56 -1.38
C LEU A 359 0.28 -1.16 -0.09
N SER A 360 -0.50 -1.91 0.68
CA SER A 360 0.00 -2.61 1.87
C SER A 360 1.07 -3.65 1.52
N LYS A 361 0.91 -4.37 0.40
CA LYS A 361 1.91 -5.33 -0.11
C LYS A 361 3.19 -4.65 -0.58
N LEU A 362 3.07 -3.50 -1.22
CA LEU A 362 4.22 -2.72 -1.67
C LEU A 362 5.07 -2.18 -0.50
N PHE A 363 4.48 -2.01 0.69
CA PHE A 363 5.18 -1.53 1.88
C PHE A 363 5.69 -2.62 2.82
N GLY A 364 5.27 -3.88 2.63
CA GLY A 364 5.70 -5.03 3.42
C GLY A 364 7.22 -5.28 3.40
N ARG A 365 7.73 -5.98 4.41
CA ARG A 365 9.15 -6.35 4.47
C ARG A 365 9.55 -7.11 3.21
N ARG A 366 10.64 -6.65 2.59
CA ARG A 366 11.30 -7.32 1.46
C ARG A 366 11.81 -8.67 1.97
N ALA A 367 11.29 -9.78 1.45
CA ALA A 367 11.95 -11.07 1.62
C ALA A 367 13.37 -10.91 1.11
N GLN A 368 14.41 -11.27 1.87
CA GLN A 368 15.78 -11.30 1.36
C GLN A 368 15.93 -12.57 0.50
N ALA A 369 16.51 -12.46 -0.69
CA ALA A 369 16.88 -13.64 -1.47
C ALA A 369 18.18 -14.18 -0.91
N GLU A 370 18.30 -15.50 -0.78
CA GLU A 370 19.62 -16.11 -0.60
C GLU A 370 20.42 -15.94 -1.91
N PRO A 371 21.74 -15.68 -1.85
CA PRO A 371 22.58 -15.52 -3.03
C PRO A 371 22.46 -16.74 -3.96
N GLY A 372 21.96 -16.54 -5.19
CA GLY A 372 21.82 -17.61 -6.19
C GLY A 372 20.44 -18.26 -6.29
N GLU A 373 19.46 -17.88 -5.46
CA GLU A 373 18.09 -18.42 -5.57
C GLU A 373 17.34 -17.78 -6.76
N THR A 374 16.85 -18.59 -7.70
CA THR A 374 15.93 -18.13 -8.75
C THR A 374 14.50 -18.06 -8.22
N VAL A 375 13.74 -17.08 -8.72
CA VAL A 375 12.40 -16.78 -8.23
C VAL A 375 11.41 -16.80 -9.38
N SER A 376 10.30 -17.52 -9.21
CA SER A 376 9.27 -17.60 -10.24
C SER A 376 8.30 -16.41 -10.19
N LEU A 377 8.29 -15.59 -11.25
CA LEU A 377 7.25 -14.59 -11.52
C LEU A 377 6.37 -15.08 -12.67
N LEU A 378 5.12 -15.46 -12.36
CA LEU A 378 4.18 -16.01 -13.36
C LEU A 378 4.82 -17.16 -14.16
N ASP A 379 5.48 -18.08 -13.46
CA ASP A 379 6.14 -19.26 -14.03
C ASP A 379 7.40 -18.95 -14.87
N VAL A 380 7.80 -17.69 -15.00
CA VAL A 380 9.12 -17.27 -15.54
C VAL A 380 10.14 -17.16 -14.41
N SER A 381 11.29 -17.79 -14.57
CA SER A 381 12.40 -17.77 -13.60
C SER A 381 13.15 -16.45 -13.69
N LEU A 382 13.06 -15.62 -12.66
CA LEU A 382 13.81 -14.39 -12.48
C LEU A 382 15.01 -14.63 -11.56
N THR A 383 16.10 -13.95 -11.84
CA THR A 383 17.28 -13.93 -10.98
C THR A 383 17.26 -12.64 -10.16
N PRO A 384 17.05 -12.70 -8.83
CA PRO A 384 17.05 -11.53 -7.97
C PRO A 384 18.49 -11.03 -7.78
N VAL A 385 18.87 -10.02 -8.54
CA VAL A 385 20.21 -9.39 -8.49
C VAL A 385 20.11 -7.88 -8.45
N SER A 386 21.08 -7.27 -7.78
CA SER A 386 21.47 -5.88 -7.99
C SER A 386 22.27 -5.71 -9.28
N MET A 387 22.46 -4.47 -9.72
CA MET A 387 23.31 -4.20 -10.89
C MET A 387 24.74 -4.72 -10.68
N GLN A 388 25.28 -4.57 -9.46
CA GLN A 388 26.64 -5.03 -9.15
C GLN A 388 26.73 -6.57 -9.22
N GLU A 389 25.82 -7.28 -8.56
CA GLU A 389 25.81 -8.75 -8.59
C GLU A 389 25.57 -9.31 -10.00
N ALA A 390 24.77 -8.61 -10.82
CA ALA A 390 24.59 -8.96 -12.22
C ALA A 390 25.91 -8.84 -13.00
N MET A 391 26.70 -7.80 -12.75
CA MET A 391 28.00 -7.60 -13.39
C MET A 391 29.07 -8.56 -12.89
N ASP A 392 29.05 -8.92 -11.60
CA ASP A 392 29.94 -9.94 -11.05
C ASP A 392 29.69 -11.30 -11.73
N ARG A 393 28.42 -11.66 -11.97
CA ARG A 393 28.07 -12.87 -12.74
C ARG A 393 28.49 -12.81 -14.20
N VAL A 394 28.39 -11.65 -14.84
CA VAL A 394 28.85 -11.47 -16.22
C VAL A 394 30.35 -11.76 -16.30
N ASP A 395 31.12 -11.27 -15.34
CA ASP A 395 32.56 -11.53 -15.25
C ASP A 395 32.86 -13.03 -15.06
N GLU A 396 32.11 -13.71 -14.18
CA GLU A 396 32.20 -15.17 -14.00
C GLU A 396 31.87 -15.94 -15.28
N PHE A 397 30.82 -15.53 -16.01
CA PHE A 397 30.41 -16.15 -17.27
C PHE A 397 31.48 -15.99 -18.35
N VAL A 398 32.10 -14.82 -18.46
CA VAL A 398 33.22 -14.61 -19.38
C VAL A 398 34.40 -15.49 -19.00
N ALA A 399 34.73 -15.58 -17.71
CA ALA A 399 35.83 -16.40 -17.21
C ALA A 399 35.61 -17.91 -17.41
N SER A 400 34.36 -18.38 -17.44
CA SER A 400 34.06 -19.81 -17.59
C SER A 400 34.35 -20.35 -19.00
N GLY A 401 34.45 -19.47 -20.01
CA GLY A 401 34.68 -19.85 -21.41
C GLY A 401 33.57 -20.68 -22.06
N GLN A 402 32.38 -20.74 -21.44
CA GLN A 402 31.20 -21.40 -22.00
C GLN A 402 30.17 -20.33 -22.42
N PRO A 403 29.34 -20.58 -23.44
CA PRO A 403 28.31 -19.62 -23.83
C PRO A 403 27.20 -19.54 -22.78
N HIS A 404 26.95 -18.34 -22.25
CA HIS A 404 25.85 -18.02 -21.33
C HIS A 404 24.87 -17.05 -21.96
N MET A 405 23.58 -17.21 -21.65
CA MET A 405 22.52 -16.33 -22.12
C MET A 405 21.92 -15.50 -21.00
N ILE A 406 21.86 -14.19 -21.23
CA ILE A 406 21.22 -13.24 -20.33
C ILE A 406 19.95 -12.69 -21.00
N VAL A 407 18.85 -12.72 -20.26
CA VAL A 407 17.55 -12.17 -20.70
C VAL A 407 17.13 -11.03 -19.79
N THR A 408 16.84 -9.88 -20.38
CA THR A 408 16.30 -8.72 -19.63
C THR A 408 14.79 -8.72 -19.70
N SER A 409 14.13 -9.07 -18.60
CA SER A 409 12.67 -9.23 -18.57
C SER A 409 11.95 -7.89 -18.38
N ASP A 410 11.17 -7.51 -19.39
CA ASP A 410 10.17 -6.45 -19.29
C ASP A 410 8.75 -7.03 -19.26
N SER A 411 7.73 -6.17 -19.10
CA SER A 411 6.34 -6.64 -19.05
C SER A 411 5.91 -7.36 -20.33
N SER A 412 6.46 -6.98 -21.48
CA SER A 412 6.11 -7.58 -22.77
C SER A 412 6.70 -8.99 -22.91
N LEU A 413 7.91 -9.20 -22.39
CA LEU A 413 8.57 -10.49 -22.34
C LEU A 413 7.78 -11.49 -21.51
N ILE A 414 7.42 -11.11 -20.27
CA ILE A 414 6.68 -12.00 -19.36
C ILE A 414 5.31 -12.36 -19.95
N VAL A 415 4.56 -11.39 -20.48
CA VAL A 415 3.26 -11.66 -21.09
C VAL A 415 3.39 -12.58 -22.31
N ARG A 416 4.37 -12.32 -23.18
CA ARG A 416 4.57 -13.14 -24.38
C ARG A 416 5.01 -14.57 -24.06
N ALA A 417 5.80 -14.75 -23.01
CA ALA A 417 6.15 -16.08 -22.50
C ALA A 417 4.92 -16.86 -21.98
N GLN A 418 3.80 -16.20 -21.66
CA GLN A 418 2.57 -16.93 -21.33
C GLN A 418 1.81 -17.42 -22.58
N GLU A 419 2.06 -16.82 -23.75
CA GLU A 419 1.34 -17.07 -24.99
C GLU A 419 2.10 -18.03 -25.93
N ASP A 420 3.42 -18.13 -25.77
CA ASP A 420 4.35 -18.86 -26.65
C ASP A 420 5.18 -19.86 -25.82
N PRO A 421 4.84 -21.17 -25.84
CA PRO A 421 5.54 -22.19 -25.06
C PRO A 421 7.02 -22.35 -25.42
N GLU A 422 7.37 -22.20 -26.70
CA GLU A 422 8.76 -22.29 -27.15
C GLU A 422 9.57 -21.13 -26.56
N PHE A 423 9.03 -19.91 -26.63
CA PHE A 423 9.66 -18.74 -26.05
C PHE A 423 9.76 -18.81 -24.52
N PHE A 424 8.74 -19.38 -23.86
CA PHE A 424 8.77 -19.65 -22.42
C PHE A 424 9.93 -20.55 -21.99
N GLU A 425 10.18 -21.63 -22.74
CA GLU A 425 11.29 -22.54 -22.48
C GLU A 425 12.64 -21.85 -22.68
N ILE A 426 12.80 -21.10 -23.77
CA ILE A 426 14.02 -20.33 -24.04
C ILE A 426 14.37 -19.39 -22.88
N VAL A 427 13.38 -18.64 -22.39
CA VAL A 427 13.58 -17.69 -21.28
C VAL A 427 13.93 -18.42 -19.98
N ASN A 428 13.28 -19.54 -19.67
CA ASN A 428 13.54 -20.30 -18.44
C ASN A 428 14.86 -21.09 -18.46
N GLN A 429 15.45 -21.31 -19.63
CA GLN A 429 16.77 -21.91 -19.81
C GLN A 429 17.91 -20.88 -19.89
N ALA A 430 17.62 -19.60 -19.71
CA ALA A 430 18.65 -18.57 -19.63
C ALA A 430 19.41 -18.66 -18.30
N ASP A 431 20.71 -18.39 -18.35
CA ASP A 431 21.60 -18.47 -17.18
C ASP A 431 21.36 -17.33 -16.19
N MET A 432 20.86 -16.19 -16.68
CA MET A 432 20.41 -15.07 -15.85
C MET A 432 19.24 -14.32 -16.50
N VAL A 433 18.17 -14.14 -15.72
CA VAL A 433 17.00 -13.35 -16.15
C VAL A 433 16.82 -12.15 -15.23
N THR A 434 17.15 -10.95 -15.71
CA THR A 434 17.12 -9.73 -14.90
C THR A 434 15.76 -9.04 -14.94
N ALA A 435 15.42 -8.27 -13.90
CA ALA A 435 14.18 -7.49 -13.84
C ALA A 435 14.39 -6.08 -14.44
N ASP A 436 14.07 -5.90 -15.73
CA ASP A 436 14.25 -4.62 -16.44
C ASP A 436 13.06 -3.69 -16.28
N GLY A 437 11.85 -4.20 -16.52
CA GLY A 437 10.64 -3.39 -16.54
C GLY A 437 10.12 -3.00 -15.15
N ILE A 438 9.64 -1.76 -14.98
CA ILE A 438 8.97 -1.35 -13.74
C ILE A 438 7.74 -2.23 -13.43
N GLY A 439 7.06 -2.73 -14.46
CA GLY A 439 5.94 -3.66 -14.30
C GLY A 439 6.38 -4.98 -13.68
N VAL A 440 7.54 -5.51 -14.08
CA VAL A 440 8.13 -6.74 -13.53
C VAL A 440 8.50 -6.53 -12.06
N VAL A 441 9.20 -5.43 -11.75
CA VAL A 441 9.56 -5.07 -10.37
C VAL A 441 8.30 -4.87 -9.51
N LEU A 442 7.27 -4.20 -10.03
CA LEU A 442 6.01 -3.98 -9.33
C LEU A 442 5.27 -5.29 -9.07
N SER A 443 5.16 -6.16 -10.07
CA SER A 443 4.53 -7.47 -9.94
C SER A 443 5.26 -8.38 -8.96
N ALA A 444 6.60 -8.38 -8.98
CA ALA A 444 7.41 -9.09 -8.01
C ALA A 444 7.15 -8.58 -6.59
N ARG A 445 7.10 -7.26 -6.39
CA ARG A 445 6.75 -6.65 -5.09
C ARG A 445 5.35 -7.03 -4.62
N LEU A 446 4.35 -6.98 -5.50
CA LEU A 446 2.97 -7.37 -5.16
C LEU A 446 2.87 -8.83 -4.71
N LEU A 447 3.66 -9.72 -5.32
CA LEU A 447 3.74 -11.14 -4.98
C LEU A 447 4.67 -11.44 -3.79
N ASN A 448 5.35 -10.43 -3.21
CA ASN A 448 6.36 -10.56 -2.15
C ASN A 448 7.59 -11.39 -2.56
N LEU A 449 7.97 -11.30 -3.84
CA LEU A 449 9.18 -11.90 -4.38
C LEU A 449 10.39 -11.02 -4.05
N PRO A 450 11.59 -11.60 -3.79
CA PRO A 450 12.77 -10.86 -3.36
C PRO A 450 13.49 -10.15 -4.54
N VAL A 451 12.76 -9.38 -5.35
CA VAL A 451 13.30 -8.57 -6.45
C VAL A 451 13.33 -7.11 -6.01
N PHE A 452 14.52 -6.59 -5.73
CA PHE A 452 14.68 -5.29 -5.05
C PHE A 452 14.98 -4.13 -5.99
N GLU A 453 15.81 -4.42 -6.99
CA GLU A 453 16.35 -3.44 -7.92
C GLU A 453 15.86 -3.71 -9.34
N ARG A 454 15.76 -2.63 -10.10
CA ARG A 454 15.54 -2.69 -11.53
C ARG A 454 16.90 -2.76 -12.20
N VAL A 455 17.18 -3.86 -12.89
CA VAL A 455 18.42 -4.07 -13.65
C VAL A 455 18.06 -4.04 -15.12
N SER A 456 18.22 -2.87 -15.75
CA SER A 456 17.79 -2.66 -17.14
C SER A 456 18.84 -3.13 -18.14
N GLY A 457 18.41 -3.65 -19.31
CA GLY A 457 19.35 -4.04 -20.36
C GLY A 457 20.19 -2.87 -20.87
N CYS A 458 19.62 -1.67 -20.90
CA CYS A 458 20.34 -0.46 -21.32
C CYS A 458 21.46 -0.09 -20.32
N ASP A 459 21.24 -0.26 -19.02
CA ASP A 459 22.26 -0.03 -17.99
C ASP A 459 23.32 -1.15 -18.00
N MET A 460 22.92 -2.40 -18.25
CA MET A 460 23.86 -3.51 -18.39
C MET A 460 24.82 -3.32 -19.57
N VAL A 461 24.34 -2.80 -20.72
CA VAL A 461 25.22 -2.45 -21.85
C VAL A 461 26.28 -1.43 -21.42
N ASP A 462 25.88 -0.38 -20.69
CA ASP A 462 26.80 0.65 -20.19
C ASP A 462 27.88 0.05 -19.28
N ALA A 463 27.45 -0.78 -18.32
CA ALA A 463 28.33 -1.40 -17.34
C ALA A 463 29.26 -2.46 -17.95
N MET A 464 28.79 -3.23 -18.95
CA MET A 464 29.61 -4.18 -19.71
C MET A 464 30.66 -3.45 -20.57
N CYS A 465 30.32 -2.29 -21.14
CA CYS A 465 31.29 -1.45 -21.85
C CYS A 465 32.38 -0.91 -20.92
N GLU A 466 32.01 -0.47 -19.72
CA GLU A 466 32.97 -0.07 -18.70
C GLU A 466 33.87 -1.25 -18.26
N LEU A 467 33.28 -2.44 -18.08
CA LEU A 467 34.02 -3.66 -17.76
C LEU A 467 35.02 -4.03 -18.87
N SER A 468 34.61 -3.94 -20.13
CA SER A 468 35.49 -4.13 -21.30
C SER A 468 36.67 -3.16 -21.30
N ALA A 469 36.44 -1.87 -21.02
CA ALA A 469 37.53 -0.90 -20.95
C ALA A 469 38.55 -1.20 -19.83
N ARG A 470 38.11 -1.84 -18.74
CA ARG A 470 38.99 -2.23 -17.61
C ARG A 470 39.72 -3.55 -17.85
N LYS A 471 39.06 -4.53 -18.46
CA LYS A 471 39.55 -5.92 -18.56
C LYS A 471 39.90 -6.39 -19.97
N GLY A 472 39.60 -5.58 -20.98
CA GLY A 472 39.90 -5.88 -22.38
C GLY A 472 38.93 -6.86 -23.06
N HIS A 473 37.72 -7.08 -22.51
CA HIS A 473 36.73 -7.97 -23.13
C HIS A 473 36.29 -7.45 -24.50
N ARG A 474 36.21 -8.35 -25.49
CA ARG A 474 35.86 -8.06 -26.87
C ARG A 474 34.34 -8.03 -27.05
N LEU A 475 33.81 -6.86 -27.38
CA LEU A 475 32.38 -6.62 -27.51
C LEU A 475 31.91 -6.68 -28.96
N PHE A 476 30.81 -7.37 -29.23
CA PHE A 476 30.17 -7.36 -30.55
C PHE A 476 28.75 -6.78 -30.47
N PHE A 477 28.42 -5.90 -31.40
CA PHE A 477 27.14 -5.20 -31.45
C PHE A 477 26.31 -5.70 -32.63
N LEU A 478 25.27 -6.49 -32.38
CA LEU A 478 24.37 -7.00 -33.41
C LEU A 478 22.98 -6.37 -33.27
N GLY A 479 22.49 -5.68 -34.29
CA GLY A 479 21.09 -5.24 -34.36
C GLY A 479 20.89 -3.78 -34.75
N GLY A 480 19.64 -3.32 -34.66
CA GLY A 480 19.25 -1.99 -35.15
C GLY A 480 19.27 -1.86 -36.68
N ALA A 481 18.93 -0.67 -37.17
CA ALA A 481 19.02 -0.33 -38.59
C ALA A 481 20.50 -0.27 -39.06
N PRO A 482 20.77 -0.39 -40.37
CA PRO A 482 22.12 -0.19 -40.91
C PRO A 482 22.80 1.07 -40.37
N GLY A 483 24.01 0.94 -39.83
CA GLY A 483 24.77 2.03 -39.23
C GLY A 483 24.44 2.33 -37.76
N VAL A 484 23.42 1.71 -37.15
CA VAL A 484 23.07 1.94 -35.73
C VAL A 484 24.05 1.23 -34.81
N ALA A 485 24.36 -0.04 -35.05
CA ALA A 485 25.29 -0.82 -34.23
C ALA A 485 26.70 -0.21 -34.22
N GLU A 486 27.18 0.22 -35.40
CA GLU A 486 28.49 0.83 -35.60
C GLU A 486 28.58 2.17 -34.86
N ARG A 487 27.57 3.04 -34.98
CA ARG A 487 27.53 4.32 -34.27
C ARG A 487 27.40 4.14 -32.76
N ALA A 488 26.60 3.15 -32.30
CA ALA A 488 26.51 2.84 -30.89
C ALA A 488 27.87 2.42 -30.32
N ALA A 489 28.59 1.53 -31.01
CA ALA A 489 29.92 1.10 -30.63
C ALA A 489 30.92 2.27 -30.60
N GLN A 490 30.91 3.14 -31.61
CA GLN A 490 31.77 4.33 -31.67
C GLN A 490 31.49 5.30 -30.51
N ASN A 491 30.21 5.63 -30.25
CA ASN A 491 29.83 6.54 -29.17
C ASN A 491 30.19 5.98 -27.79
N LEU A 492 30.03 4.66 -27.58
CA LEU A 492 30.42 4.00 -26.35
C LEU A 492 31.95 3.97 -26.17
N CYS A 493 32.71 3.79 -27.26
CA CYS A 493 34.17 3.86 -27.23
C CYS A 493 34.68 5.25 -26.85
N LEU A 494 34.02 6.31 -27.33
CA LEU A 494 34.33 7.69 -26.90
C LEU A 494 34.07 7.91 -25.41
N ARG A 495 33.06 7.24 -24.85
CA ARG A 495 32.71 7.33 -23.42
C ARG A 495 33.62 6.49 -22.54
N TYR A 496 34.07 5.33 -23.01
CA TYR A 496 34.96 4.42 -22.29
C TYR A 496 36.24 4.14 -23.11
N PRO A 497 37.24 5.03 -23.04
CA PRO A 497 38.52 4.82 -23.69
C PRO A 497 39.16 3.51 -23.22
N GLY A 498 39.55 2.64 -24.15
CA GLY A 498 40.12 1.31 -23.87
C GLY A 498 39.15 0.15 -24.07
N MET A 499 37.86 0.42 -24.31
CA MET A 499 36.88 -0.61 -24.69
C MET A 499 37.28 -1.29 -26.02
N VAL A 500 37.17 -2.62 -26.08
CA VAL A 500 37.55 -3.40 -27.26
C VAL A 500 36.33 -3.75 -28.08
N ILE A 501 36.23 -3.19 -29.29
CA ILE A 501 35.16 -3.52 -30.24
C ILE A 501 35.65 -4.68 -31.13
N ALA A 502 35.00 -5.83 -30.98
CA ALA A 502 35.24 -7.02 -31.82
C ALA A 502 34.60 -6.86 -33.20
N GLY A 503 33.42 -6.24 -33.26
CA GLY A 503 32.69 -6.00 -34.48
C GLY A 503 31.30 -5.41 -34.24
N ALA A 504 30.64 -5.02 -35.34
CA ALA A 504 29.28 -4.54 -35.34
C ALA A 504 28.58 -4.99 -36.63
N HIS A 505 27.29 -5.29 -36.54
CA HIS A 505 26.47 -5.67 -37.68
C HIS A 505 25.00 -5.26 -37.46
N HIS A 506 24.30 -4.87 -38.51
CA HIS A 506 22.88 -4.49 -38.42
C HIS A 506 21.96 -5.69 -38.18
N GLY A 507 20.72 -5.42 -37.75
CA GLY A 507 19.72 -6.44 -37.46
C GLY A 507 18.84 -6.88 -38.64
N TYR A 508 19.00 -6.25 -39.80
CA TYR A 508 18.18 -6.50 -40.99
C TYR A 508 18.87 -7.49 -41.94
N PHE A 509 18.89 -8.77 -41.58
CA PHE A 509 19.43 -9.85 -42.41
C PHE A 509 18.39 -10.96 -42.60
N GLY A 510 18.47 -11.67 -43.73
CA GLY A 510 17.60 -12.81 -44.05
C GLY A 510 18.03 -14.09 -43.32
N ALA A 511 17.22 -15.14 -43.41
CA ALA A 511 17.56 -16.44 -42.82
C ALA A 511 18.78 -17.07 -43.53
N GLU A 512 18.94 -16.77 -44.81
CA GLU A 512 20.08 -17.14 -45.65
C GLU A 512 21.40 -16.51 -45.20
N ASP A 513 21.36 -15.34 -44.55
CA ASP A 513 22.54 -14.62 -44.10
C ASP A 513 22.89 -14.93 -42.63
N GLU A 514 22.03 -15.65 -41.89
CA GLU A 514 22.22 -15.96 -40.47
C GLU A 514 23.56 -16.67 -40.22
N GLU A 515 23.92 -17.66 -41.06
CA GLU A 515 25.18 -18.41 -40.91
C GLU A 515 26.40 -17.53 -41.14
N ALA A 516 26.33 -16.56 -42.07
CA ALA A 516 27.40 -15.61 -42.32
C ALA A 516 27.62 -14.68 -41.12
N VAL A 517 26.52 -14.21 -40.50
CA VAL A 517 26.58 -13.38 -39.29
C VAL A 517 27.17 -14.18 -38.12
N VAL A 518 26.76 -15.44 -37.93
CA VAL A 518 27.31 -16.32 -36.89
C VAL A 518 28.81 -16.56 -37.10
N ALA A 519 29.23 -16.81 -38.34
CA ALA A 519 30.64 -16.98 -38.69
C ALA A 519 31.46 -15.71 -38.43
N MET A 520 30.88 -14.53 -38.69
CA MET A 520 31.49 -13.23 -38.39
C MET A 520 31.71 -13.04 -36.88
N ILE A 521 30.69 -13.33 -36.06
CA ILE A 521 30.76 -13.20 -34.59
C ILE A 521 31.82 -14.13 -34.01
N ARG A 522 31.86 -15.39 -34.48
CA ARG A 522 32.88 -16.37 -34.10
C ARG A 522 34.28 -15.94 -34.54
N GLY A 523 34.42 -15.49 -35.79
CA GLY A 523 35.70 -15.03 -36.34
C GLY A 523 36.27 -13.81 -35.61
N ALA A 524 35.40 -12.92 -35.12
CA ALA A 524 35.78 -11.79 -34.28
C ALA A 524 36.22 -12.20 -32.86
N SER A 525 36.07 -13.48 -32.49
CA SER A 525 36.35 -14.00 -31.15
C SER A 525 35.67 -13.16 -30.08
N THR A 526 34.35 -13.03 -30.18
CA THR A 526 33.56 -12.17 -29.29
C THR A 526 33.53 -12.75 -27.87
N ASP A 527 33.73 -11.92 -26.84
CA ASP A 527 33.53 -12.33 -25.45
C ASP A 527 32.10 -12.00 -24.97
N ILE A 528 31.61 -10.79 -25.31
CA ILE A 528 30.25 -10.34 -24.98
C ILE A 528 29.54 -9.87 -26.25
N LEU A 529 28.40 -10.51 -26.55
CA LEU A 529 27.54 -10.22 -27.69
C LEU A 529 26.26 -9.51 -27.25
N PHE A 530 26.06 -8.29 -27.73
CA PHE A 530 24.81 -7.56 -27.61
C PHE A 530 23.90 -7.84 -28.80
N VAL A 531 22.67 -8.33 -28.57
CA VAL A 531 21.69 -8.64 -29.62
C VAL A 531 20.45 -7.75 -29.51
N ALA A 532 20.25 -6.90 -30.50
CA ALA A 532 19.20 -5.87 -30.59
C ALA A 532 18.24 -6.14 -31.77
N LEU A 533 17.73 -7.37 -31.87
CA LEU A 533 16.75 -7.79 -32.90
C LEU A 533 15.30 -7.61 -32.44
N GLY A 534 15.09 -7.33 -31.14
CA GLY A 534 13.78 -7.20 -30.51
C GLY A 534 13.18 -8.54 -30.09
N ILE A 535 12.28 -8.49 -29.12
CA ILE A 535 11.62 -9.65 -28.53
C ILE A 535 10.53 -10.16 -29.50
N PRO A 536 10.46 -11.47 -29.80
CA PRO A 536 11.22 -12.60 -29.26
C PRO A 536 12.40 -13.05 -30.15
N LYS A 537 12.69 -12.31 -31.24
CA LYS A 537 13.69 -12.71 -32.25
C LYS A 537 15.09 -12.79 -31.67
N GLN A 538 15.46 -11.86 -30.79
CA GLN A 538 16.80 -11.82 -30.19
C GLN A 538 17.05 -13.05 -29.30
N GLU A 539 16.10 -13.47 -28.48
CA GLU A 539 16.26 -14.65 -27.62
C GLU A 539 16.31 -15.95 -28.44
N ARG A 540 15.46 -16.06 -29.47
CA ARG A 540 15.45 -17.20 -30.40
C ARG A 540 16.77 -17.31 -31.17
N PHE A 541 17.29 -16.18 -31.67
CA PHE A 541 18.58 -16.12 -32.38
C PHE A 541 19.73 -16.56 -31.47
N ILE A 542 19.80 -16.01 -30.24
CA ILE A 542 20.83 -16.39 -29.26
C ILE A 542 20.76 -17.89 -28.98
N ARG A 543 19.58 -18.42 -28.63
CA ARG A 543 19.45 -19.83 -28.26
C ARG A 543 19.77 -20.79 -29.40
N LYS A 544 19.42 -20.42 -30.63
CA LYS A 544 19.72 -21.22 -31.83
C LYS A 544 21.22 -21.29 -32.14
N HIS A 545 21.97 -20.21 -31.89
CA HIS A 545 23.34 -20.07 -32.41
C HIS A 545 24.44 -19.87 -31.36
N MET A 546 24.14 -19.74 -30.07
CA MET A 546 25.15 -19.42 -29.04
C MET A 546 26.32 -20.39 -28.99
N GLU A 547 26.09 -21.69 -29.18
CA GLU A 547 27.15 -22.70 -29.25
C GLU A 547 28.08 -22.49 -30.46
N GLN A 548 27.51 -22.05 -31.60
CA GLN A 548 28.25 -21.81 -32.84
C GLN A 548 29.00 -20.47 -32.82
N MET A 549 28.41 -19.45 -32.20
CA MET A 549 29.00 -18.11 -32.07
C MET A 549 30.19 -18.10 -31.10
N GLN A 550 30.18 -19.01 -30.12
CA GLN A 550 31.23 -19.14 -29.08
C GLN A 550 31.47 -17.86 -28.27
N ALA A 551 30.50 -16.95 -28.25
CA ALA A 551 30.54 -15.80 -27.36
C ALA A 551 30.22 -16.25 -25.93
N ALA A 552 31.06 -15.86 -24.97
CA ALA A 552 30.90 -16.28 -23.58
C ALA A 552 29.63 -15.71 -22.95
N VAL A 553 29.22 -14.49 -23.31
CA VAL A 553 27.96 -13.89 -22.86
C VAL A 553 27.17 -13.38 -24.05
N CYS A 554 25.93 -13.84 -24.19
CA CYS A 554 24.97 -13.35 -25.18
C CYS A 554 23.78 -12.70 -24.46
N ILE A 555 23.55 -11.40 -24.69
CA ILE A 555 22.47 -10.65 -24.05
C ILE A 555 21.53 -9.99 -25.07
N GLY A 556 20.23 -10.21 -24.90
CA GLY A 556 19.20 -9.49 -25.63
C GLY A 556 19.00 -8.09 -25.07
N VAL A 557 19.27 -7.04 -25.86
CA VAL A 557 19.25 -5.64 -25.38
C VAL A 557 18.19 -4.76 -26.05
N GLY A 558 17.42 -5.33 -26.99
CA GLY A 558 16.33 -4.63 -27.69
C GLY A 558 16.77 -3.28 -28.26
N GLY A 559 15.94 -2.25 -28.10
CA GLY A 559 16.22 -0.90 -28.59
C GLY A 559 17.21 -0.09 -27.75
N SER A 560 18.19 -0.74 -27.10
CA SER A 560 19.25 -0.06 -26.35
C SER A 560 20.32 0.50 -27.27
N LEU A 561 20.62 -0.17 -28.39
CA LEU A 561 21.60 0.32 -29.36
C LEU A 561 21.13 1.64 -30.01
N ASP A 562 19.82 1.80 -30.28
CA ASP A 562 19.28 3.08 -30.76
C ASP A 562 19.53 4.25 -29.78
N VAL A 563 19.57 3.97 -28.48
CA VAL A 563 19.86 5.00 -27.46
C VAL A 563 21.31 5.43 -27.54
N TYR A 564 22.23 4.46 -27.58
CA TYR A 564 23.66 4.74 -27.62
C TYR A 564 24.13 5.26 -28.99
N ALA A 565 23.45 4.91 -30.08
CA ALA A 565 23.68 5.50 -31.40
C ALA A 565 23.22 6.96 -31.50
N GLY A 566 22.43 7.46 -30.55
CA GLY A 566 21.89 8.82 -30.53
C GLY A 566 20.57 9.00 -31.29
N GLU A 567 19.97 7.92 -31.80
CA GLU A 567 18.67 7.94 -32.49
C GLU A 567 17.52 8.28 -31.53
N VAL A 568 17.65 7.89 -30.26
CA VAL A 568 16.63 8.08 -29.24
C VAL A 568 17.24 8.64 -27.97
N LYS A 569 16.70 9.76 -27.48
CA LYS A 569 17.08 10.28 -26.17
C LYS A 569 16.54 9.39 -25.06
N ARG A 570 17.39 9.07 -24.08
CA ARG A 570 16.99 8.37 -22.86
C ARG A 570 16.20 9.32 -21.95
N ALA A 571 15.30 8.77 -21.13
CA ALA A 571 14.54 9.57 -20.16
C ALA A 571 15.49 10.24 -19.15
N PRO A 572 15.17 11.43 -18.61
CA PRO A 572 15.94 12.03 -17.52
C PRO A 572 16.11 11.10 -16.32
N VAL A 573 17.25 11.17 -15.63
CA VAL A 573 17.59 10.27 -14.50
C VAL A 573 16.50 10.24 -13.43
N TRP A 574 15.87 11.39 -13.12
CA TRP A 574 14.79 11.43 -12.15
C TRP A 574 13.58 10.59 -12.58
N MET A 575 13.22 10.60 -13.88
CA MET A 575 12.14 9.79 -14.44
C MET A 575 12.48 8.30 -14.43
N GLN A 576 13.74 7.96 -14.71
CA GLN A 576 14.22 6.57 -14.64
C GLN A 576 14.10 6.04 -13.20
N ARG A 577 14.53 6.81 -12.20
CA ARG A 577 14.48 6.42 -10.77
C ARG A 577 13.07 6.19 -10.25
N VAL A 578 12.09 6.97 -10.72
CA VAL A 578 10.67 6.78 -10.35
C VAL A 578 9.94 5.77 -11.25
N GLY A 579 10.63 5.14 -12.22
CA GLY A 579 10.04 4.14 -13.12
C GLY A 579 9.12 4.71 -14.20
N LEU A 580 9.25 5.99 -14.55
CA LEU A 580 8.48 6.68 -15.60
C LEU A 580 9.19 6.67 -16.97
N GLU A 581 10.26 5.89 -17.13
CA GLU A 581 11.01 5.79 -18.39
C GLU A 581 10.12 5.33 -19.56
N TRP A 582 9.18 4.41 -19.32
CA TRP A 582 8.22 3.97 -20.32
C TRP A 582 7.31 5.11 -20.80
N LEU A 583 6.85 5.98 -19.88
CA LEU A 583 5.96 7.09 -20.21
C LEU A 583 6.68 8.12 -21.08
N TYR A 584 7.92 8.44 -20.73
CA TYR A 584 8.78 9.31 -21.54
C TYR A 584 9.00 8.72 -22.94
N ARG A 585 9.36 7.43 -23.03
CA ARG A 585 9.60 6.78 -24.32
C ARG A 585 8.33 6.70 -25.17
N THR A 586 7.17 6.45 -24.60
CA THR A 586 5.90 6.46 -25.34
C THR A 586 5.55 7.87 -25.82
N ALA A 587 5.74 8.90 -25.00
CA ALA A 587 5.52 10.29 -25.41
C ALA A 587 6.43 10.69 -26.58
N CYS A 588 7.68 10.25 -26.58
CA CYS A 588 8.62 10.49 -27.69
C CYS A 588 8.36 9.58 -28.91
N GLN A 589 7.76 8.40 -28.72
CA GLN A 589 7.54 7.40 -29.78
C GLN A 589 6.11 6.82 -29.71
N PRO A 590 5.08 7.57 -30.16
CA PRO A 590 3.68 7.18 -30.02
C PRO A 590 3.31 5.86 -30.74
N ARG A 591 4.08 5.45 -31.77
CA ARG A 591 3.92 4.13 -32.42
C ARG A 591 4.12 2.96 -31.46
N ARG A 592 4.80 3.17 -30.31
CA ARG A 592 5.02 2.14 -29.28
C ARG A 592 3.87 1.96 -28.30
N VAL A 593 2.79 2.73 -28.40
CA VAL A 593 1.62 2.62 -27.48
C VAL A 593 1.08 1.19 -27.42
N GLY A 594 1.10 0.43 -28.53
CA GLY A 594 0.68 -0.98 -28.53
C GLY A 594 1.43 -1.87 -27.53
N ARG A 595 2.69 -1.54 -27.21
CA ARG A 595 3.47 -2.28 -26.20
C ARG A 595 3.02 -1.99 -24.77
N LEU A 596 2.32 -0.88 -24.53
CA LEU A 596 1.79 -0.54 -23.22
C LEU A 596 0.69 -1.47 -22.75
N VAL A 597 0.03 -2.20 -23.66
CA VAL A 597 -1.02 -3.18 -23.33
C VAL A 597 -0.47 -4.32 -22.46
N SER A 598 0.83 -4.63 -22.57
CA SER A 598 1.49 -5.65 -21.75
C SER A 598 1.57 -5.28 -20.26
N ILE A 599 1.62 -3.98 -19.90
CA ILE A 599 1.69 -3.54 -18.51
C ILE A 599 0.39 -3.87 -17.74
N PRO A 600 -0.82 -3.45 -18.18
CA PRO A 600 -2.07 -3.80 -17.52
C PRO A 600 -2.35 -5.31 -17.63
N GLN A 601 -1.95 -5.99 -18.70
CA GLN A 601 -2.05 -7.45 -18.79
C GLN A 601 -1.20 -8.15 -17.74
N LEU A 602 0.07 -7.76 -17.58
CA LEU A 602 0.95 -8.30 -16.55
C LEU A 602 0.37 -8.06 -15.15
N LEU A 603 -0.10 -6.85 -14.88
CA LEU A 603 -0.74 -6.53 -13.60
C LEU A 603 -2.01 -7.35 -13.39
N TYR A 604 -2.84 -7.52 -14.41
CA TYR A 604 -4.03 -8.38 -14.34
C TYR A 604 -3.67 -9.84 -14.01
N LEU A 605 -2.67 -10.41 -14.70
CA LEU A 605 -2.17 -11.76 -14.41
C LEU A 605 -1.62 -11.86 -12.98
N THR A 606 -0.92 -10.82 -12.53
CA THR A 606 -0.39 -10.72 -11.15
C THR A 606 -1.53 -10.69 -10.13
N PHE A 607 -2.57 -9.87 -10.35
CA PHE A 607 -3.75 -9.81 -9.50
C PHE A 607 -4.53 -11.13 -9.52
N ARG A 608 -4.67 -11.77 -10.68
CA ARG A 608 -5.29 -13.10 -10.80
C ARG A 608 -4.51 -14.14 -10.00
N ARG A 609 -3.17 -14.11 -10.05
CA ARG A 609 -2.29 -14.98 -9.25
C ARG A 609 -2.39 -14.69 -7.76
N LEU A 610 -2.61 -13.43 -7.35
CA LEU A 610 -2.87 -13.06 -5.95
C LEU A 610 -4.22 -13.58 -5.44
N LEU A 611 -5.25 -13.62 -6.29
CA LEU A 611 -6.60 -14.09 -5.96
C LEU A 611 -6.70 -15.62 -5.97
N GLN A 612 -5.90 -16.29 -6.79
CA GLN A 612 -5.74 -17.73 -6.72
C GLN A 612 -5.06 -18.06 -5.39
N LYS A 613 -5.70 -18.91 -4.56
CA LYS A 613 -5.06 -19.47 -3.36
C LYS A 613 -3.63 -19.90 -3.73
N PRO A 614 -2.65 -19.80 -2.82
CA PRO A 614 -1.33 -20.36 -3.04
C PRO A 614 -1.43 -21.89 -3.08
N GLY A 615 -2.00 -22.43 -4.15
CA GLY A 615 -1.96 -23.83 -4.48
C GLY A 615 -0.52 -24.09 -4.87
N ARG A 616 0.26 -24.66 -3.95
CA ARG A 616 1.60 -25.22 -4.17
C ARG A 616 2.28 -24.55 -5.38
N SER A 617 2.63 -23.27 -5.28
CA SER A 617 3.72 -22.80 -6.11
C SER A 617 4.88 -23.65 -5.60
N LYS A 618 5.22 -24.67 -6.39
CA LYS A 618 6.44 -25.42 -6.18
C LYS A 618 7.48 -24.31 -6.04
N ARG A 619 8.06 -24.17 -4.84
CA ARG A 619 9.47 -23.81 -4.75
C ARG A 619 10.16 -24.91 -5.55
N THR A 620 10.17 -24.75 -6.87
CA THR A 620 10.96 -25.59 -7.74
C THR A 620 12.35 -25.06 -7.50
N LEU A 621 12.97 -25.59 -6.44
CA LEU A 621 14.41 -25.64 -6.32
C LEU A 621 14.86 -26.38 -7.58
N LEU A 622 15.06 -25.65 -8.67
CA LEU A 622 15.90 -26.10 -9.76
C LEU A 622 17.32 -26.00 -9.21
N ALA A 623 17.66 -26.93 -8.32
CA ALA A 623 19.04 -27.22 -7.99
C ALA A 623 19.69 -27.54 -9.33
N ARG A 624 20.62 -26.66 -9.73
CA ARG A 624 21.54 -26.87 -10.84
C ARG A 624 22.07 -28.29 -10.66
N LYS A 625 21.68 -29.22 -11.55
CA LYS A 625 22.43 -30.46 -11.70
C LYS A 625 23.78 -30.02 -12.24
N GLU A 626 24.74 -29.85 -11.34
CA GLU A 626 26.13 -29.88 -11.76
C GLU A 626 26.42 -31.26 -12.38
N PRO A 627 27.25 -31.31 -13.44
CA PRO A 627 27.42 -32.49 -14.28
C PRO A 627 27.94 -33.73 -13.55
#